data_AF-A0A962LZ33-F1
#
_entry.id   AF-A0A962LZ33-F1
#
_cell.length_a   1.000
_cell.length_b   1.000
_cell.length_c   1.000
_cell.angle_alpha   90.00
_cell.angle_beta   90.00
_cell.angle_gamma   90.00
#
_symmetry.space_group_name_H-M   'P 1'
#
loop_
_entity.id
_entity.type
_entity.pdbx_description
1 polymer ?
#
loop_
_entity_poly.entity_id
_entity_poly.type
_entity_poly.pdbx_seq_one_letter_code
_entity_poly.pdbx_strand_id
1 'polypeptide(L)'
;MSARYSNSLALRLRIADSRIHRVLHGLFCLLLGAGLCRLSLRGYPLAALLLLPAVGWACRQVARQHLAGACISWQRGEWMLERGGSRCPITLRPGSTCLPWVIHLAWVEAASERRGAVFLFADSAAAEDLRRLRVRLTLER
;
A
#
# COMPACT_ATOMS: atom_id res chain seq x y z
N MET A 1 26.92 14.35 -18.64
CA MET A 1 25.68 15.09 -18.28
C MET A 1 24.90 14.18 -17.33
N SER A 2 24.54 14.46 -16.08
CA SER A 2 24.14 15.70 -15.40
C SER A 2 24.49 15.56 -13.91
N ALA A 3 25.36 16.44 -13.41
CA ALA A 3 25.73 16.52 -11.99
C ALA A 3 24.61 17.12 -11.10
N ARG A 4 23.40 17.35 -11.64
CA ARG A 4 22.29 18.01 -10.91
C ARG A 4 21.42 17.07 -10.05
N TYR A 5 21.66 15.75 -10.05
CA TYR A 5 20.90 14.80 -9.22
C TYR A 5 21.61 14.36 -7.92
N SER A 6 22.85 14.82 -7.67
CA SER A 6 23.66 14.39 -6.52
C SER A 6 23.15 14.90 -5.16
N ASN A 7 22.35 15.97 -5.14
CA ASN A 7 21.84 16.58 -3.91
C ASN A 7 20.38 16.23 -3.58
N SER A 8 19.79 15.20 -4.22
CA SER A 8 18.47 14.72 -3.78
C SER A 8 18.61 14.04 -2.43
N LEU A 9 18.17 14.76 -1.38
CA LEU A 9 18.09 14.29 0.01
C LEU A 9 17.62 12.84 0.04
N ALA A 10 18.40 11.97 0.67
CA ALA A 10 18.05 10.57 0.86
C ALA A 10 16.62 10.50 1.41
N LEU A 11 15.69 9.97 0.62
CA LEU A 11 14.32 9.77 1.08
C LEU A 11 14.34 8.48 1.90
N ARG A 12 13.79 8.53 3.11
CA ARG A 12 13.58 7.33 3.92
C ARG A 12 12.16 7.38 4.48
N LEU A 13 11.22 6.77 3.77
CA LEU A 13 9.83 6.73 4.16
C LEU A 13 9.54 5.41 4.87
N ARG A 14 9.30 5.48 6.18
CA ARG A 14 8.82 4.34 6.96
C ARG A 14 7.30 4.25 6.82
N ILE A 15 6.81 3.10 6.38
CA ILE A 15 5.38 2.81 6.25
C ILE A 15 4.84 2.48 7.64
N ALA A 16 4.04 3.38 8.19
CA ALA A 16 3.33 3.20 9.45
C ALA A 16 1.94 2.58 9.22
N ASP A 17 1.37 2.03 10.30
CA ASP A 17 0.00 1.54 10.29
C ASP A 17 -0.98 2.70 10.08
N SER A 18 -1.64 2.69 8.92
CA SER A 18 -2.67 3.69 8.60
C SER A 18 -3.95 3.44 9.40
N ARG A 19 -4.41 4.47 10.11
CA ARG A 19 -5.77 4.54 10.71
C ARG A 19 -6.82 4.61 9.62
N ILE A 20 -6.57 5.34 8.53
CA ILE A 20 -7.47 5.43 7.38
C ILE A 20 -7.73 4.03 6.79
N HIS A 21 -6.69 3.23 6.61
CA HIS A 21 -6.84 1.83 6.16
C HIS A 21 -7.71 1.02 7.12
N ARG A 22 -7.52 1.17 8.43
CA ARG A 22 -8.35 0.48 9.43
C ARG A 22 -9.82 0.91 9.38
N VAL A 23 -10.10 2.20 9.21
CA VAL A 23 -11.46 2.73 9.06
C VAL A 23 -12.10 2.22 7.77
N LEU A 24 -11.38 2.27 6.65
CA LEU A 24 -11.85 1.75 5.36
C LEU A 24 -12.12 0.25 5.42
N HIS A 25 -11.24 -0.51 6.07
CA HIS A 25 -11.43 -1.95 6.30
C HIS A 25 -12.66 -2.22 7.17
N GLY A 26 -12.84 -1.48 8.27
CA GLY A 26 -14.02 -1.59 9.12
C GLY A 26 -15.31 -1.28 8.36
N LEU A 27 -15.32 -0.20 7.56
CA LEU A 27 -16.46 0.17 6.73
C LEU A 27 -16.76 -0.91 5.67
N PHE A 28 -15.73 -1.46 5.03
CA PHE A 28 -15.87 -2.56 4.07
C PHE A 28 -16.47 -3.81 4.73
N CYS A 29 -15.99 -4.20 5.90
CA CYS A 29 -16.55 -5.30 6.68
C CYS A 29 -18.02 -5.06 7.06
N LEU A 30 -18.36 -3.83 7.48
CA LEU A 30 -19.75 -3.46 7.80
C LEU A 30 -20.66 -3.56 6.57
N LEU A 31 -20.21 -3.10 5.41
CA LEU A 31 -20.99 -3.19 4.16
C LEU A 31 -21.20 -4.64 3.73
N LEU A 32 -20.17 -5.49 3.85
CA LEU A 32 -20.31 -6.92 3.56
C LEU A 32 -21.25 -7.61 4.55
N GLY A 33 -21.13 -7.31 5.84
CA GLY A 33 -22.05 -7.80 6.87
C GLY A 33 -23.49 -7.38 6.60
N ALA A 34 -23.73 -6.10 6.29
CA ALA A 34 -25.04 -5.59 5.93
C ALA A 34 -25.60 -6.26 4.66
N GLY A 35 -24.75 -6.55 3.67
CA GLY A 35 -25.11 -7.30 2.47
C GLY A 35 -25.56 -8.73 2.79
N LEU A 36 -24.80 -9.44 3.64
CA LEU A 36 -25.15 -10.79 4.10
C LEU A 36 -26.44 -10.80 4.94
N CYS A 37 -26.62 -9.82 5.83
CA CYS A 37 -27.86 -9.65 6.58
C CYS A 37 -29.06 -9.41 5.67
N ARG A 38 -28.93 -8.53 4.67
CA ARG A 38 -29.98 -8.29 3.68
C ARG A 38 -30.31 -9.52 2.86
N LEU A 39 -29.30 -10.32 2.50
CA LEU A 39 -29.49 -11.58 1.78
C LEU A 39 -30.24 -12.60 2.63
N SER A 40 -29.91 -12.69 3.92
CA SER A 40 -30.61 -13.54 4.88
C SER A 40 -32.07 -13.11 5.07
N LEU A 41 -32.33 -11.81 5.25
CA LEU A 41 -33.68 -11.26 5.38
C LEU A 41 -34.54 -11.44 4.13
N ARG A 42 -33.92 -11.56 2.94
CA ARG A 42 -34.60 -11.88 1.68
C ARG A 42 -34.93 -13.37 1.50
N GLY A 43 -34.67 -14.21 2.51
CA GLY A 43 -34.99 -15.63 2.47
C GLY A 43 -33.87 -16.52 1.94
N TYR A 44 -32.64 -16.01 1.80
CA TYR A 44 -31.48 -16.80 1.34
C TYR A 44 -30.41 -16.98 2.44
N PRO A 45 -30.74 -17.53 3.62
CA PRO A 45 -29.79 -17.67 4.72
C PRO A 45 -28.66 -18.67 4.40
N LEU A 46 -28.95 -19.72 3.62
CA LEU A 46 -27.94 -20.70 3.18
C LEU A 46 -26.89 -20.07 2.27
N ALA A 47 -27.29 -19.19 1.34
CA ALA A 47 -26.36 -18.46 0.50
C ALA A 47 -25.47 -17.52 1.33
N ALA A 48 -26.05 -16.85 2.34
CA ALA A 48 -25.29 -16.00 3.24
C ALA A 48 -24.25 -16.80 4.06
N LEU A 49 -24.61 -17.97 4.58
CA LEU A 49 -23.70 -18.88 5.29
C LEU A 49 -22.57 -19.38 4.39
N LEU A 50 -22.87 -19.72 3.14
CA LEU A 50 -21.87 -20.20 2.18
C LEU A 50 -20.87 -19.12 1.77
N LEU A 51 -21.31 -17.85 1.72
CA LEU A 51 -20.45 -16.70 1.40
C LEU A 51 -19.61 -16.22 2.59
N LEU A 52 -20.03 -16.51 3.82
CA LEU A 52 -19.36 -16.11 5.05
C LEU A 52 -17.85 -16.46 5.11
N PRO A 53 -17.41 -17.69 4.79
CA PRO A 53 -15.98 -18.02 4.80
C PRO A 53 -15.20 -17.26 3.73
N ALA A 54 -15.77 -17.05 2.54
CA ALA A 54 -15.13 -16.28 1.47
C ALA A 54 -14.97 -14.80 1.86
N VAL A 55 -16.00 -14.21 2.46
CA VAL A 55 -15.98 -12.85 3.02
C VAL A 55 -14.94 -12.74 4.13
N GLY A 56 -14.92 -13.70 5.07
CA GLY A 56 -13.94 -13.74 6.15
C GLY A 56 -12.51 -13.83 5.64
N TRP A 57 -12.26 -14.68 4.64
CA TRP A 57 -10.95 -14.81 4.00
C TRP A 57 -10.53 -13.50 3.31
N ALA A 58 -11.41 -12.91 2.50
CA ALA A 58 -11.15 -11.64 1.83
C ALA A 58 -10.84 -10.52 2.83
N CYS A 59 -11.64 -10.40 3.90
CA CYS A 59 -11.41 -9.41 4.96
C CYS A 59 -10.06 -9.64 5.64
N ARG A 60 -9.68 -10.89 5.90
CA ARG A 60 -8.38 -11.23 6.49
C ARG A 60 -7.21 -10.89 5.57
N GLN A 61 -7.35 -11.12 4.26
CA GLN A 61 -6.33 -10.75 3.28
C GLN A 61 -6.13 -9.23 3.22
N VAL A 62 -7.22 -8.45 3.23
CA VAL A 62 -7.16 -6.98 3.25
C VAL A 62 -6.64 -6.43 4.59
N ALA A 63 -6.93 -7.11 5.70
CA ALA A 63 -6.42 -6.75 7.02
C ALA A 63 -4.90 -6.97 7.15
N ARG A 64 -4.34 -7.92 6.39
CA ARG A 64 -2.89 -8.19 6.38
C ARG A 64 -2.16 -7.07 5.64
N GLN A 65 -1.80 -6.01 6.37
CA GLN A 65 -0.85 -5.01 5.89
C GLN A 65 0.55 -5.62 5.87
N HIS A 66 0.86 -6.41 4.83
CA HIS A 66 2.15 -7.11 4.70
C HIS A 66 3.37 -6.19 4.72
N LEU A 67 3.18 -4.89 4.53
CA LEU A 67 4.25 -3.90 4.42
C LEU A 67 4.24 -2.90 5.58
N ALA A 68 3.39 -3.08 6.59
CA ALA A 68 3.46 -2.29 7.82
C ALA A 68 4.85 -2.46 8.46
N GLY A 69 5.52 -1.34 8.74
CA GLY A 69 6.90 -1.31 9.24
C GLY A 69 8.00 -1.46 8.19
N ALA A 70 7.67 -1.70 6.92
CA ALA A 70 8.65 -1.63 5.83
C ALA A 70 9.07 -0.17 5.59
N CYS A 71 10.28 0.03 5.06
CA CYS A 71 10.79 1.34 4.71
C CYS A 71 11.14 1.38 3.23
N ILE A 72 10.61 2.37 2.51
CA ILE A 72 11.00 2.66 1.14
C ILE A 72 12.01 3.80 1.20
N SER A 73 13.18 3.60 0.60
CA SER A 73 14.21 4.62 0.54
C SER A 73 14.68 4.88 -0.87
N TRP A 74 15.05 6.12 -1.15
CA TRP A 74 15.71 6.52 -2.38
C TRP A 74 17.12 6.96 -2.02
N GLN A 75 18.13 6.26 -2.55
CA GLN A 75 19.53 6.58 -2.31
C GLN A 75 20.33 6.38 -3.61
N ARG A 76 21.19 7.35 -3.93
CA ARG A 76 22.15 7.26 -5.06
C ARG A 76 21.55 6.94 -6.43
N GLY A 77 20.28 7.26 -6.67
CA GLY A 77 19.65 6.94 -7.95
C GLY A 77 18.86 5.63 -7.96
N GLU A 78 18.75 4.96 -6.82
CA GLU A 78 18.09 3.65 -6.72
C GLU A 78 17.02 3.65 -5.62
N TRP A 79 15.91 2.96 -5.89
CA TRP A 79 14.88 2.66 -4.91
C TRP A 79 15.26 1.39 -4.15
N MET A 80 15.14 1.43 -2.83
CA MET A 80 15.41 0.30 -1.95
C MET A 80 14.21 0.06 -1.03
N LEU A 81 13.80 -1.19 -0.89
CA LEU A 81 12.81 -1.65 0.08
C LEU A 81 13.53 -2.34 1.25
N GLU A 82 13.36 -1.80 2.45
CA GLU A 82 13.82 -2.41 3.70
C GLU A 82 12.63 -3.07 4.41
N ARG A 83 12.74 -4.37 4.71
CA ARG A 83 11.72 -5.12 5.45
C ARG A 83 12.38 -6.18 6.32
N GLY A 84 12.12 -6.15 7.63
CA GLY A 84 12.60 -7.19 8.55
C GLY A 84 14.11 -7.39 8.56
N GLY A 85 14.89 -6.31 8.39
CA GLY A 85 16.36 -6.37 8.33
C GLY A 85 16.94 -6.63 6.93
N SER A 86 16.12 -7.10 5.98
CA SER A 86 16.53 -7.26 4.59
C SER A 86 16.36 -5.95 3.82
N ARG A 87 17.33 -5.62 2.98
CA ARG A 87 17.31 -4.45 2.08
C ARG A 87 17.43 -4.92 0.64
N CYS A 88 16.40 -4.66 -0.16
CA CYS A 88 16.32 -5.13 -1.55
C CYS A 88 16.19 -3.94 -2.52
N PRO A 89 17.00 -3.86 -3.58
CA PRO A 89 16.78 -2.90 -4.66
C PRO A 89 15.47 -3.21 -5.39
N ILE A 90 14.69 -2.17 -5.65
CA ILE A 90 13.41 -2.26 -6.34
C ILE A 90 13.38 -1.30 -7.53
N THR A 91 12.61 -1.66 -8.55
CA THR A 91 12.31 -0.77 -9.67
C THR A 91 10.84 -0.42 -9.63
N LEU A 92 10.53 0.88 -9.58
CA LEU A 92 9.14 1.34 -9.64
C LEU A 92 8.54 1.04 -11.00
N ARG A 93 7.29 0.59 -11.01
CA ARG A 93 6.52 0.32 -12.21
C ARG A 93 5.75 1.56 -12.65
N PRO A 94 5.49 1.71 -13.96
CA PRO A 94 4.69 2.82 -14.51
C PRO A 94 3.23 2.82 -13.99
N GLY A 95 2.75 1.70 -13.45
CA GLY A 95 1.44 1.61 -12.77
C GLY A 95 1.38 2.27 -11.39
N SER A 96 2.47 2.87 -10.91
CA SER A 96 2.45 3.66 -9.67
C SER A 96 1.66 4.95 -9.91
N THR A 97 0.70 5.26 -9.03
CA THR A 97 -0.14 6.46 -9.14
C THR A 97 -0.02 7.34 -7.90
N CYS A 98 -0.10 8.65 -8.12
CA CYS A 98 0.07 9.65 -7.07
C CYS A 98 -1.17 10.56 -7.08
N LEU A 99 -2.05 10.38 -6.10
CA LEU A 99 -3.21 11.23 -5.86
C LEU A 99 -2.96 12.11 -4.61
N PRO A 100 -3.72 13.21 -4.44
CA PRO A 100 -3.56 14.12 -3.31
C PRO A 100 -3.71 13.43 -1.94
N TRP A 101 -4.53 12.38 -1.85
CA TRP A 101 -4.90 11.70 -0.61
C TRP A 101 -4.42 10.23 -0.53
N VAL A 102 -3.93 9.66 -1.64
CA VAL A 102 -3.39 8.30 -1.70
C VAL A 102 -2.26 8.19 -2.72
N ILE A 103 -1.21 7.43 -2.40
CA ILE A 103 -0.13 7.10 -3.33
C ILE A 103 -0.13 5.58 -3.49
N HIS A 104 -0.37 5.11 -4.70
CA HIS A 104 -0.17 3.71 -5.06
C HIS A 104 1.25 3.56 -5.60
N LEU A 105 2.10 2.83 -4.89
CA LEU A 105 3.41 2.44 -5.37
C LEU A 105 3.35 0.99 -5.82
N ALA A 106 3.79 0.72 -7.04
CA ALA A 106 3.98 -0.63 -7.54
C ALA A 106 5.45 -0.78 -7.95
N TRP A 107 6.06 -1.93 -7.63
CA TRP A 107 7.46 -2.19 -7.93
C TRP A 107 7.72 -3.65 -8.29
N VAL A 108 8.92 -3.89 -8.79
CA VAL A 108 9.52 -5.20 -8.97
C VAL A 108 10.80 -5.26 -8.15
N GLU A 109 10.98 -6.29 -7.35
CA GLU A 109 12.23 -6.57 -6.64
C GLU A 109 13.28 -7.06 -7.65
N ALA A 110 14.45 -6.42 -7.69
CA ALA A 110 15.47 -6.76 -8.69
C ALA A 110 16.08 -8.15 -8.47
N ALA A 111 16.14 -8.63 -7.22
CA ALA A 111 16.75 -9.93 -6.89
C ALA A 111 15.84 -11.14 -7.18
N SER A 112 14.52 -10.96 -7.12
CA SER A 112 13.53 -12.05 -7.10
C SER A 112 12.47 -11.93 -8.20
N GLU A 113 12.50 -10.84 -8.97
CA GLU A 113 11.46 -10.38 -9.90
C GLU A 113 10.05 -10.33 -9.29
N ARG A 114 9.97 -10.35 -7.96
CA ARG A 114 8.70 -10.36 -7.26
C ARG A 114 8.04 -9.00 -7.39
N ARG A 115 6.77 -9.02 -7.79
CA ARG A 115 5.95 -7.81 -7.88
C ARG A 115 5.40 -7.47 -6.49
N GLY A 116 5.56 -6.21 -6.11
CA GLY A 116 5.00 -5.64 -4.89
C GLY A 116 4.16 -4.41 -5.20
N ALA A 117 3.18 -4.14 -4.35
CA ALA A 117 2.43 -2.90 -4.40
C ALA A 117 1.99 -2.49 -2.99
N VAL A 118 1.85 -1.19 -2.76
CA VAL A 118 1.29 -0.62 -1.53
C VAL A 118 0.50 0.64 -1.80
N PHE A 119 -0.56 0.82 -1.02
CA PHE A 119 -1.28 2.08 -0.93
C PHE A 119 -0.80 2.83 0.32
N LEU A 120 -0.26 4.03 0.11
CA LEU A 120 0.12 4.95 1.16
C LEU A 120 -0.95 6.03 1.26
N PHE A 121 -1.61 6.10 2.41
CA PHE A 121 -2.56 7.15 2.73
C PHE A 121 -1.85 8.33 3.40
N ALA A 122 -2.56 9.44 3.59
CA ALA A 122 -2.01 10.65 4.21
C ALA A 122 -1.45 10.43 5.63
N ASP A 123 -1.90 9.37 6.31
CA ASP A 123 -1.46 8.99 7.66
C ASP A 123 -0.48 7.81 7.68
N SER A 124 -0.09 7.28 6.51
CA SER A 124 0.86 6.16 6.41
C SER A 124 2.31 6.57 6.69
N ALA A 125 2.63 7.86 6.64
CA ALA A 125 3.96 8.40 6.93
C ALA A 125 3.85 9.90 7.28
N ALA A 126 4.97 10.52 7.69
CA ALA A 126 5.01 11.95 7.92
C ALA A 126 4.65 12.72 6.64
N ALA A 127 3.91 13.83 6.77
CA ALA A 127 3.43 14.61 5.64
C ALA A 127 4.57 15.13 4.75
N GLU A 128 5.71 15.47 5.34
CA GLU A 128 6.92 15.89 4.63
C GLU A 128 7.53 14.76 3.78
N ASP A 129 7.61 13.55 4.32
CA ASP A 129 8.13 12.39 3.60
C ASP A 129 7.23 12.02 2.43
N LEU A 130 5.90 12.06 2.64
CA LEU A 130 4.93 11.88 1.56
C LEU A 130 5.08 12.97 0.51
N ARG A 131 5.24 14.25 0.90
CA ARG A 131 5.44 15.35 -0.06
C ARG A 131 6.71 15.12 -0.90
N ARG A 132 7.83 14.75 -0.27
CA ARG A 132 9.09 14.44 -0.97
C ARG A 132 8.93 13.25 -1.91
N LEU A 133 8.24 12.19 -1.48
CA LEU A 133 7.89 11.05 -2.32
C LEU A 133 7.08 11.49 -3.55
N ARG A 134 6.03 12.30 -3.37
CA ARG A 134 5.22 12.80 -4.50
C ARG A 134 6.07 13.57 -5.51
N VAL A 135 6.87 14.53 -5.04
CA VAL A 135 7.77 15.30 -5.90
C VAL A 135 8.71 14.38 -6.67
N ARG A 136 9.27 13.35 -6.01
CA ARG A 136 10.17 12.39 -6.65
C ARG A 136 9.48 11.57 -7.73
N LEU A 137 8.28 11.05 -7.45
CA LEU A 137 7.48 10.32 -8.43
C LEU A 137 7.09 11.17 -9.64
N THR A 138 6.91 12.48 -9.46
CA THR A 138 6.66 13.41 -10.57
C THR A 138 7.89 13.65 -11.43
N LEU A 139 9.10 13.59 -10.88
CA LEU A 139 10.35 13.75 -11.63
C LEU A 139 10.76 12.50 -12.42
N GLU A 140 10.30 11.32 -12.01
CA GLU A 140 10.61 10.04 -12.66
C GLU A 140 9.57 9.63 -13.74
N ARG A 141 8.51 10.42 -13.90
CA ARG A 141 7.53 10.30 -14.99
C ARG A 141 7.89 11.26 -16.12
#